data_AF-A0A6B2SEJ9-F1
#
_entry.id   AF-A0A6B2SEJ9-F1
#
_cell.length_a   1.000
_cell.length_b   1.000
_cell.length_c   1.000
_cell.angle_alpha   90.00
_cell.angle_beta   90.00
_cell.angle_gamma   90.00
#
_symmetry.space_group_name_H-M   'P 1'
#
loop_
_entity.id
_entity.type
_entity.pdbx_description
1 polymer ?
#
loop_
_entity_poly.entity_id
_entity_poly.type
_entity_poly.pdbx_seq_one_letter_code
_entity_poly.pdbx_strand_id
1 'polypeptide(L)'
;QPRLSADPRLTLTALIAEPLRATGRGNEAAATVPDLAARVGLGPDLLGRRPHEVSDGQLQRACLARALVLRPRWLICDEMTAMLDASTTAALVHVVEEYRAEHDAGLLAVGHDRVLLERWCDRTTHWDDLVTPFAA
;
A
#
# COMPACT_ATOMS: atom_id res chain seq x y z
N GLN A 1 4.01 -2.61 9.52
CA GLN A 1 4.25 -1.20 9.90
C GLN A 1 5.25 -0.54 8.93
N PRO A 2 4.94 0.67 8.41
CA PRO A 2 5.69 1.28 7.30
C PRO A 2 7.16 1.55 7.64
N ARG A 3 7.46 2.05 8.85
CA ARG A 3 8.84 2.37 9.29
C ARG A 3 9.78 1.17 9.31
N LEU A 4 9.30 -0.02 9.70
CA LEU A 4 10.12 -1.24 9.73
C LEU A 4 10.41 -1.77 8.32
N SER A 5 9.56 -1.41 7.34
CA SER A 5 9.65 -1.89 5.97
C SER A 5 10.35 -0.91 5.01
N ALA A 6 10.71 0.29 5.48
CA ALA A 6 11.30 1.34 4.67
C ALA A 6 12.76 1.58 5.08
N ASP A 7 13.68 1.59 4.12
CA ASP A 7 15.08 1.96 4.41
C ASP A 7 15.13 3.46 4.76
N PRO A 8 15.55 3.84 5.99
CA PRO A 8 15.54 5.22 6.46
C PRO A 8 16.52 6.14 5.70
N ARG A 9 17.44 5.57 4.92
CA ARG A 9 18.42 6.31 4.10
C ARG A 9 17.85 6.73 2.75
N LEU A 10 16.77 6.10 2.30
CA LEU A 10 16.15 6.40 1.01
C LEU A 10 15.23 7.62 1.11
N THR A 11 15.23 8.45 0.06
CA THR A 11 14.15 9.43 -0.13
C THR A 11 12.86 8.71 -0.52
N LEU A 12 11.70 9.35 -0.39
CA LEU A 12 10.44 8.74 -0.81
C LEU A 12 10.44 8.37 -2.30
N THR A 13 11.05 9.20 -3.16
CA THR A 13 11.27 8.85 -4.58
C THR A 13 12.06 7.55 -4.71
N ALA A 14 13.16 7.43 -3.97
CA ALA A 14 14.02 6.25 -4.06
C ALA A 14 13.38 5.00 -3.46
N LEU A 15 12.57 5.16 -2.42
CA LEU A 15 11.78 4.11 -1.77
C LEU A 15 10.71 3.58 -2.74
N ILE A 16 9.92 4.46 -3.37
CA ILE A 16 8.89 4.05 -4.35
C ILE A 16 9.53 3.36 -5.56
N ALA A 17 10.68 3.83 -6.02
CA ALA A 17 11.40 3.25 -7.15
C ALA A 17 12.14 1.93 -6.86
N GLU A 18 12.21 1.50 -5.60
CA GLU A 18 13.00 0.34 -5.19
C GLU A 18 12.66 -0.95 -5.98
N PRO A 19 11.38 -1.33 -6.18
CA PRO A 19 11.03 -2.52 -6.96
C PRO A 19 11.36 -2.41 -8.46
N LEU A 20 11.26 -1.21 -9.03
CA LEU A 20 11.69 -0.96 -10.41
C LEU A 20 13.20 -1.21 -10.56
N ARG A 21 14.01 -0.71 -9.62
CA ARG A 21 15.46 -0.95 -9.65
C ARG A 21 15.79 -2.42 -9.47
N ALA A 22 15.13 -3.10 -8.53
CA ALA A 22 15.34 -4.52 -8.26
C ALA A 22 15.01 -5.42 -9.47
N THR A 23 14.14 -4.97 -10.36
CA THR A 23 13.73 -5.68 -11.58
C THR A 23 14.44 -5.20 -12.85
N GLY A 24 15.47 -4.35 -12.73
CA GLY A 24 16.23 -3.82 -13.88
C GLY A 24 15.53 -2.71 -14.66
N ARG A 25 14.41 -2.19 -14.15
CA ARG A 25 13.53 -1.17 -14.76
C ARG A 25 13.72 0.22 -14.16
N GLY A 26 14.90 0.49 -13.59
CA GLY A 26 15.18 1.72 -12.86
C GLY A 26 15.07 3.00 -13.70
N ASN A 27 15.23 2.90 -15.02
CA ASN A 27 15.04 3.99 -15.97
C ASN A 27 13.58 4.46 -16.07
N GLU A 28 12.60 3.62 -15.73
CA GLU A 28 11.17 3.97 -15.74
C GLU A 28 10.76 4.82 -14.53
N ALA A 29 11.60 4.90 -13.49
CA ALA A 29 11.26 5.54 -12.23
C ALA A 29 10.94 7.04 -12.38
N ALA A 30 11.69 7.75 -13.22
CA ALA A 30 11.49 9.19 -13.42
C ALA A 30 10.11 9.52 -14.03
N ALA A 31 9.57 8.62 -14.87
CA ALA A 31 8.25 8.77 -15.45
C ALA A 31 7.14 8.21 -14.55
N THR A 32 7.40 7.15 -13.79
CA THR A 32 6.35 6.41 -13.06
C THR A 32 6.10 6.95 -11.66
N VAL A 33 7.16 7.34 -10.94
CA VAL A 33 7.07 7.69 -9.52
C VAL A 33 6.23 8.96 -9.26
N PRO A 34 6.38 10.06 -10.01
CA PRO A 34 5.58 11.28 -9.76
C PRO A 34 4.07 11.04 -9.90
N ASP A 35 3.67 10.33 -10.95
CA ASP A 35 2.25 10.02 -11.21
C ASP A 35 1.66 9.15 -10.10
N LEU A 36 2.40 8.13 -9.68
CA LEU A 36 1.94 7.24 -8.61
C LEU A 36 1.93 7.93 -7.24
N ALA A 37 2.90 8.80 -6.98
CA ALA A 37 2.93 9.62 -5.78
C ALA A 37 1.71 10.55 -5.71
N ALA A 38 1.36 11.20 -6.83
CA ALA A 38 0.17 12.04 -6.91
C ALA A 38 -1.11 11.23 -6.64
N ARG A 39 -1.24 10.02 -7.21
CA ARG A 39 -2.38 9.12 -6.98
C ARG A 39 -2.57 8.76 -5.51
N VAL A 40 -1.48 8.49 -4.79
CA VAL A 40 -1.56 8.24 -3.35
C VAL A 40 -1.68 9.54 -2.52
N GLY A 41 -1.76 10.72 -3.14
CA GLY A 41 -1.88 12.01 -2.45
C GLY A 41 -0.58 12.53 -1.82
N LEU A 42 0.58 12.10 -2.33
CA LEU A 42 1.88 12.65 -1.98
C LEU A 42 2.25 13.80 -2.92
N GLY A 43 2.38 15.00 -2.35
CA GLY A 43 2.85 16.17 -3.07
C GLY A 43 4.33 16.05 -3.50
N PRO A 44 4.73 16.75 -4.58
CA PRO A 44 6.10 16.71 -5.09
C PRO A 44 7.13 17.22 -4.08
N ASP A 45 6.74 18.09 -3.14
CA ASP A 45 7.57 18.59 -2.05
C ASP A 45 7.96 17.52 -1.03
N LEU A 46 7.22 16.41 -0.96
CA LEU A 46 7.51 15.29 -0.07
C LEU A 46 8.47 14.28 -0.70
N LEU A 47 8.56 14.24 -2.03
CA LEU A 47 9.29 13.20 -2.77
C LEU A 47 10.80 13.18 -2.49
N GLY A 48 11.37 14.32 -2.13
CA GLY A 48 12.77 14.45 -1.71
C GLY A 48 13.03 14.10 -0.26
N ARG A 49 11.99 14.01 0.58
CA ARG A 49 12.10 13.74 2.01
C ARG A 49 12.40 12.26 2.29
N ARG A 50 12.94 11.98 3.46
CA ARG A 50 13.25 10.65 4.00
C ARG A 50 12.18 10.22 5.02
N PRO A 51 12.09 8.93 5.37
CA PRO A 51 11.07 8.41 6.28
C PRO A 51 10.94 9.12 7.64
N HIS A 52 12.02 9.71 8.17
CA HIS A 52 11.99 10.44 9.44
C HIS A 52 11.47 11.87 9.33
N GLU A 53 11.32 12.40 8.11
CA GLU A 53 10.93 13.79 7.82
C GLU A 53 9.43 13.90 7.42
N VAL A 54 8.69 12.80 7.51
CA VAL A 54 7.30 12.67 7.10
C VAL A 54 6.45 12.01 8.18
N SER A 55 5.14 12.23 8.15
CA SER A 55 4.22 11.53 9.04
C SER A 55 4.09 10.05 8.67
N ASP A 56 3.62 9.23 9.61
CA ASP A 56 3.45 7.80 9.36
C ASP A 56 2.43 7.54 8.24
N GLY A 57 1.35 8.33 8.15
CA GLY A 57 0.40 8.26 7.05
C GLY A 57 0.98 8.69 5.69
N GLN A 58 1.93 9.63 5.66
CA GLN A 58 2.67 9.96 4.43
C GLN A 58 3.61 8.82 4.03
N LEU A 59 4.32 8.23 4.99
CA LEU A 59 5.19 7.08 4.72
C LEU A 59 4.39 5.85 4.26
N GLN A 60 3.21 5.64 4.82
CA GLN A 60 2.31 4.55 4.43
C GLN A 60 1.80 4.70 3.00
N ARG A 61 1.44 5.93 2.59
CA ARG A 61 1.15 6.25 1.18
C ARG A 61 2.34 5.98 0.28
N ALA A 62 3.56 6.30 0.71
CA ALA A 62 4.77 5.99 -0.06
C ALA A 62 5.00 4.47 -0.17
N CYS A 63 4.73 3.71 0.89
CA CYS A 63 4.78 2.25 0.86
C CYS A 63 3.71 1.64 -0.05
N LEU A 64 2.50 2.21 -0.08
CA LEU A 64 1.46 1.80 -1.02
C LEU A 64 1.89 2.08 -2.47
N ALA A 65 2.38 3.29 -2.77
CA ALA A 65 2.95 3.59 -4.08
C ALA A 65 4.09 2.62 -4.45
N ARG A 66 4.99 2.31 -3.51
CA ARG A 66 6.03 1.30 -3.72
C ARG A 66 5.45 -0.07 -4.10
N ALA A 67 4.38 -0.51 -3.45
CA ALA A 67 3.73 -1.79 -3.77
C ALA A 67 3.07 -1.79 -5.16
N LEU A 68 2.50 -0.65 -5.58
CA LEU A 68 1.77 -0.50 -6.84
C LEU A 68 2.67 -0.26 -8.05
N VAL A 69 3.94 0.13 -7.85
CA VAL A 69 4.82 0.59 -8.95
C VAL A 69 5.06 -0.46 -10.04
N LEU A 70 5.02 -1.75 -9.69
CA LEU A 70 5.15 -2.85 -10.65
C LEU A 70 3.83 -3.30 -11.28
N ARG A 71 2.72 -2.62 -10.97
CA ARG A 71 1.37 -2.95 -11.40
C ARG A 71 1.00 -4.42 -11.11
N PRO A 72 1.05 -4.85 -9.84
CA PRO A 72 0.73 -6.24 -9.48
C PRO A 72 -0.74 -6.58 -9.76
N ARG A 73 -0.99 -7.84 -10.15
CA ARG A 73 -2.35 -8.39 -10.30
C ARG A 73 -3.03 -8.75 -8.97
N TRP A 74 -2.25 -8.78 -7.88
CA TRP A 74 -2.73 -9.12 -6.55
C TRP A 74 -2.11 -8.18 -5.51
N LEU A 75 -2.94 -7.67 -4.63
CA LEU A 75 -2.54 -6.88 -3.47
C LEU A 75 -2.77 -7.67 -2.19
N ILE A 76 -1.76 -7.68 -1.32
CA ILE A 76 -1.86 -8.22 0.03
C ILE A 76 -1.71 -7.04 0.98
N CYS A 77 -2.77 -6.76 1.72
CA CYS A 77 -2.90 -5.61 2.57
C CYS A 77 -2.95 -6.05 4.03
N ASP A 78 -1.78 -6.29 4.60
CA ASP A 78 -1.62 -6.76 5.98
C ASP A 78 -1.62 -5.59 6.97
N GLU A 79 -2.71 -5.45 7.72
CA GLU A 79 -2.94 -4.40 8.71
C GLU A 79 -2.71 -2.98 8.13
N MET A 80 -3.03 -2.78 6.85
CA MET A 80 -2.63 -1.58 6.10
C MET A 80 -3.34 -0.29 6.52
N THR A 81 -4.30 -0.35 7.43
CA THR A 81 -5.04 0.81 7.96
C THR A 81 -4.86 0.97 9.47
N ALA A 82 -4.05 0.11 10.10
CA ALA A 82 -3.85 0.12 11.53
C ALA A 82 -3.18 1.43 12.00
N MET A 83 -3.66 1.95 13.13
CA MET A 83 -3.16 3.18 13.77
C MET A 83 -3.28 4.45 12.93
N LEU A 84 -4.10 4.44 11.86
CA LEU A 84 -4.43 5.63 11.10
C LEU A 84 -5.74 6.25 11.57
N ASP A 85 -5.86 7.57 11.40
CA ASP A 85 -7.14 8.24 11.54
C ASP A 85 -8.10 7.84 10.41
N ALA A 86 -9.41 8.00 10.65
CA ALA A 86 -10.45 7.58 9.71
C ALA A 86 -10.32 8.23 8.32
N SER A 87 -9.82 9.47 8.24
CA SER A 87 -9.70 10.18 6.97
C SER A 87 -8.53 9.64 6.13
N THR A 88 -7.39 9.35 6.76
CA THR A 88 -6.24 8.74 6.06
C THR A 88 -6.57 7.31 5.64
N THR A 89 -7.28 6.54 6.46
CA THR A 89 -7.78 5.20 6.12
C THR A 89 -8.68 5.24 4.88
N ALA A 90 -9.68 6.13 4.85
CA ALA A 90 -10.58 6.27 3.71
C ALA A 90 -9.82 6.63 2.41
N ALA A 91 -8.83 7.52 2.49
CA ALA A 91 -8.02 7.90 1.34
C ALA A 91 -7.19 6.72 0.80
N LEU A 92 -6.57 5.91 1.66
CA LEU A 92 -5.79 4.75 1.23
C LEU A 92 -6.67 3.64 0.63
N VAL A 93 -7.81 3.36 1.26
CA VAL A 93 -8.78 2.37 0.75
C VAL A 93 -9.28 2.80 -0.62
N HIS A 94 -9.60 4.09 -0.80
CA HIS A 94 -10.04 4.62 -2.09
C HIS A 94 -9.01 4.37 -3.21
N VAL A 95 -7.72 4.64 -2.95
CA VAL A 95 -6.65 4.39 -3.93
C VAL A 95 -6.54 2.91 -4.29
N VAL A 96 -6.70 2.01 -3.32
CA VAL A 96 -6.67 0.57 -3.61
C VAL A 96 -7.88 0.15 -4.44
N GLU A 97 -9.07 0.65 -4.14
CA GLU A 97 -10.28 0.35 -4.91
C GLU A 97 -10.20 0.85 -6.36
N GLU A 98 -9.72 2.08 -6.57
CA GLU A 98 -9.47 2.61 -7.91
C GLU A 98 -8.45 1.75 -8.67
N TYR A 99 -7.34 1.38 -8.01
CA TYR A 99 -6.34 0.51 -8.62
C TYR A 99 -6.91 -0.86 -9.01
N ARG A 100 -7.71 -1.49 -8.13
CA ARG A 100 -8.35 -2.78 -8.42
C ARG A 100 -9.27 -2.70 -9.64
N ALA A 101 -10.08 -1.65 -9.71
CA ALA A 101 -11.00 -1.42 -10.82
C ALA A 101 -10.27 -1.14 -12.13
N GLU A 102 -9.20 -0.35 -12.12
CA GLU A 102 -8.43 -0.01 -13.32
C GLU A 102 -7.60 -1.20 -13.85
N HIS A 103 -7.09 -2.04 -12.96
CA HIS A 103 -6.12 -3.08 -13.30
C HIS A 103 -6.65 -4.52 -13.23
N ASP A 104 -7.93 -4.70 -12.94
CA ASP A 104 -8.55 -6.01 -12.68
C ASP A 104 -7.73 -6.81 -11.64
N ALA A 105 -7.36 -6.12 -10.55
CA ALA A 105 -6.49 -6.67 -9.52
C ALA A 105 -7.29 -7.27 -8.36
N GLY A 106 -6.87 -8.45 -7.91
CA GLY A 106 -7.40 -9.07 -6.71
C GLY A 106 -6.80 -8.47 -5.44
N LEU A 107 -7.54 -8.59 -4.32
CA LEU A 107 -7.15 -8.07 -3.02
C LEU A 107 -7.34 -9.13 -1.94
N LEU A 108 -6.32 -9.30 -1.11
CA LEU A 108 -6.39 -9.96 0.19
C LEU A 108 -6.12 -8.92 1.28
N ALA A 109 -7.15 -8.52 2.01
CA ALA A 109 -7.00 -7.65 3.18
C ALA A 109 -6.97 -8.48 4.46
N VAL A 110 -6.02 -8.18 5.34
CA VAL A 110 -5.88 -8.78 6.66
C VAL A 110 -5.95 -7.67 7.70
N GLY A 111 -6.77 -7.86 8.73
CA GLY A 111 -6.91 -6.88 9.81
C GLY A 111 -7.92 -7.35 10.85
N HIS A 112 -8.05 -6.56 11.92
CA HIS A 112 -8.93 -6.85 13.04
C HIS A 112 -10.23 -6.02 13.03
N ASP A 113 -10.32 -4.96 12.23
CA ASP A 113 -11.55 -4.16 12.07
C ASP A 113 -12.49 -4.84 11.08
N ARG A 114 -13.42 -5.63 11.62
CA ARG A 114 -14.42 -6.35 10.84
C ARG A 114 -15.34 -5.43 10.03
N VAL A 115 -15.73 -4.28 10.57
CA VAL A 115 -16.65 -3.36 9.88
C VAL A 115 -15.98 -2.75 8.65
N LEU A 116 -14.69 -2.42 8.77
CA LEU A 116 -13.90 -1.97 7.62
C LEU A 116 -13.74 -3.08 6.58
N LEU A 117 -13.38 -4.29 7.00
CA LEU A 117 -13.15 -5.42 6.09
C LEU A 117 -14.42 -5.83 5.35
N GLU A 118 -15.58 -5.88 6.01
CA GLU A 118 -16.87 -6.21 5.38
C GLU A 118 -17.33 -5.15 4.37
N ARG A 119 -16.88 -3.89 4.51
CA ARG A 119 -17.16 -2.83 3.52
C ARG A 119 -16.20 -2.89 2.34
N TRP A 120 -14.97 -3.35 2.57
CA TRP A 120 -13.90 -3.28 1.59
C TRP A 120 -13.77 -4.56 0.76
N CYS A 121 -14.13 -5.71 1.33
CA CYS A 121 -13.98 -7.01 0.70
C CYS A 121 -15.34 -7.59 0.31
N ASP A 122 -15.38 -8.22 -0.88
CA ASP A 122 -16.56 -8.96 -1.35
C ASP A 122 -16.92 -10.15 -0.45
N ARG A 123 -15.90 -10.71 0.20
CA ARG A 123 -16.01 -11.85 1.14
C ARG A 123 -15.04 -11.65 2.28
N THR A 124 -15.48 -11.99 3.48
CA THR A 124 -14.65 -12.04 4.69
C THR A 124 -14.77 -13.42 5.32
N THR A 125 -13.72 -13.86 6.01
CA THR A 125 -13.68 -15.12 6.76
C THR A 125 -12.92 -14.88 8.05
N HIS A 126 -13.31 -15.54 9.14
CA HIS A 126 -12.50 -15.52 10.35
C HIS A 126 -11.37 -16.54 10.24
N TRP A 127 -10.27 -16.30 10.96
CA TRP A 127 -9.17 -17.27 11.01
C TRP A 127 -9.64 -18.62 11.52
N ASP A 128 -10.46 -18.64 12.58
CA ASP A 128 -10.99 -19.89 13.16
C ASP A 128 -11.78 -20.73 12.14
N ASP A 129 -12.50 -20.09 11.21
CA ASP A 129 -13.25 -20.79 10.16
C ASP A 129 -12.31 -21.48 9.15
N LEU A 130 -11.08 -20.98 9.00
CA LEU A 130 -10.06 -21.53 8.10
C LEU A 130 -9.21 -22.63 8.76
N VAL A 131 -9.02 -22.55 10.07
CA VAL A 131 -8.25 -23.56 10.83
C VAL A 131 -9.11 -24.58 11.56
N THR A 132 -10.44 -24.45 11.51
CA THR A 132 -11.33 -25.56 11.91
C THR A 132 -10.96 -26.74 11.03
N PRO A 133 -10.53 -27.88 11.61
CA PRO A 133 -9.66 -28.79 10.89
C PRO A 133 -10.40 -29.44 9.73
N PHE A 134 -9.63 -30.00 8.81
CA PHE A 134 -9.93 -31.25 8.12
C PHE A 134 -10.24 -32.37 9.16
N ALA A 135 -11.24 -32.18 10.02
CA ALA A 135 -11.69 -33.12 11.03
C ALA A 135 -12.92 -33.83 10.50
N ALA A 136 -12.66 -35.08 10.08
CA ALA A 136 -13.55 -36.15 9.62
C ALA A 136 -14.06 -36.06 8.18
#